data_AF-A0AAE0UIB4-F1
#
_entry.id   AF-A0AAE0UIB4-F1
#
_cell.length_a   1.000
_cell.length_b   1.000
_cell.length_c   1.000
_cell.angle_alpha   90.00
_cell.angle_beta   90.00
_cell.angle_gamma   90.00
#
_symmetry.space_group_name_H-M   'P 1'
#
loop_
_entity.id
_entity.type
_entity.pdbx_description
1 polymer ?
#
loop_
_entity_poly.entity_id
_entity_poly.type
_entity_poly.pdbx_seq_one_letter_code
_entity_poly.pdbx_strand_id
1 'polypeptide(L)'
;MDLLCPLSTIRKKNSSPAPWLSDVLRNNRRELRSAARKWKKSKFDTDLISYRTLLSKFSLDVTSAKTSFYKEKLETSAQDPRKLHNIFSSLLNPPSPPSPSSLTTEDFATFYTEKIERI
;
A
#
# COMPACT_ATOMS: atom_id res chain seq x y z
N MET A 1 17.38 -15.04 18.16
CA MET A 1 16.84 -14.89 16.79
C MET A 1 15.36 -14.55 16.80
N ASP A 2 14.56 -15.18 17.66
CA ASP A 2 13.11 -14.96 17.72
C ASP A 2 12.65 -13.59 18.23
N LEU A 3 13.53 -12.77 18.82
CA LEU A 3 13.18 -11.44 19.31
C LEU A 3 13.21 -10.35 18.21
N LEU A 4 14.16 -10.43 17.27
CA LEU A 4 14.34 -9.46 16.17
C LEU A 4 13.58 -9.86 14.90
N CYS A 5 13.42 -11.16 14.67
CA CYS A 5 12.67 -11.71 13.56
C CYS A 5 11.87 -12.93 14.06
N PRO A 6 10.82 -12.71 14.87
CA PRO A 6 9.96 -13.79 15.30
C PRO A 6 9.40 -14.52 14.07
N LEU A 7 9.59 -15.84 14.03
CA LEU A 7 9.05 -16.70 12.99
C LEU A 7 7.52 -16.72 13.14
N SER A 8 6.87 -15.70 12.60
CA SER A 8 5.42 -15.50 12.72
C SER A 8 4.73 -16.12 11.51
N THR A 9 3.83 -17.08 11.78
CA THR A 9 2.97 -17.63 10.74
C THR A 9 1.91 -16.58 10.40
N ILE A 10 2.18 -15.76 9.38
CA ILE A 10 1.22 -14.74 8.93
C ILE A 10 0.02 -15.46 8.30
N ARG A 11 -1.13 -15.40 8.98
CA ARG A 11 -2.40 -15.88 8.41
C ARG A 11 -2.70 -15.07 7.15
N LYS A 12 -2.75 -15.73 5.99
CA LYS A 12 -3.19 -15.08 4.74
C LYS A 12 -4.57 -14.48 4.98
N LYS A 13 -4.70 -13.15 4.87
CA LYS A 13 -6.01 -12.49 4.92
C LYS A 13 -6.81 -12.93 3.70
N ASN A 14 -8.04 -13.37 3.90
CA ASN A 14 -8.93 -13.82 2.81
C ASN A 14 -9.35 -12.68 1.86
N SER A 15 -9.04 -11.42 2.18
CA SER A 15 -9.35 -10.27 1.35
C SER A 15 -8.09 -9.45 1.06
N SER A 16 -7.93 -9.07 -0.21
CA SER A 16 -6.89 -8.13 -0.63
C SER A 16 -7.04 -6.82 0.15
N PRO A 17 -5.95 -6.24 0.70
CA PRO A 17 -6.01 -4.96 1.41
C PRO A 17 -6.51 -3.80 0.53
N ALA A 18 -6.51 -3.97 -0.80
CA ALA A 18 -7.13 -3.04 -1.74
C ALA A 18 -7.85 -3.83 -2.84
N PRO A 19 -9.14 -4.19 -2.66
CA PRO A 19 -9.89 -4.97 -3.64
C PRO A 19 -10.08 -4.21 -4.97
N TRP A 20 -10.13 -2.88 -4.91
CA TRP A 20 -10.20 -1.99 -6.08
C TRP A 20 -8.87 -1.90 -6.87
N LEU A 21 -7.79 -2.49 -6.39
CA LEU A 21 -6.46 -2.44 -7.02
C LEU A 21 -6.26 -3.60 -8.00
N SER A 22 -6.84 -3.46 -9.19
CA SER A 22 -6.72 -4.41 -10.31
C SER A 22 -5.28 -4.59 -10.82
N ASP A 23 -5.03 -5.66 -11.58
CA ASP A 23 -3.72 -5.92 -12.18
C ASP A 23 -3.30 -4.84 -13.18
N VAL A 24 -4.26 -4.24 -13.87
CA VAL A 24 -4.03 -3.08 -14.74
C VAL A 24 -3.49 -1.90 -13.94
N LEU A 25 -4.12 -1.55 -12.81
CA LEU A 25 -3.62 -0.48 -11.93
C LEU A 25 -2.26 -0.81 -11.32
N ARG A 26 -2.01 -2.09 -11.00
CA ARG A 26 -0.69 -2.55 -10.53
C ARG A 26 0.36 -2.34 -11.62
N ASN A 27 0.02 -2.62 -12.88
CA ASN A 27 0.90 -2.37 -14.00
C ASN A 27 1.18 -0.87 -14.21
N ASN A 28 0.14 -0.03 -14.25
CA ASN A 28 0.29 1.43 -14.38
C ASN A 28 1.17 1.99 -13.25
N ARG A 29 1.05 1.47 -12.03
CA ARG A 29 1.90 1.84 -10.90
C ARG A 29 3.37 1.43 -11.10
N ARG A 30 3.64 0.27 -11.70
CA ARG A 30 5.01 -0.16 -12.04
C ARG A 30 5.63 0.76 -13.09
N GLU A 31 4.88 1.10 -14.12
CA GLU A 31 5.30 2.04 -15.17
C GLU A 31 5.59 3.42 -14.60
N LEU A 32 4.69 3.95 -13.76
CA LEU A 32 4.88 5.22 -13.05
C LEU A 32 6.18 5.23 -12.24
N ARG A 33 6.46 4.15 -11.48
CA ARG A 33 7.71 4.02 -10.71
C ARG A 33 8.93 3.91 -11.61
N SER A 34 8.80 3.27 -12.77
CA SER A 34 9.87 3.19 -13.77
C SER A 34 10.22 4.58 -14.31
N ALA A 35 9.20 5.35 -14.71
CA ALA A 35 9.37 6.73 -15.17
C ALA A 35 9.97 7.63 -14.08
N ALA A 36 9.51 7.48 -12.82
CA ALA A 36 10.08 8.21 -11.68
C ALA A 36 11.58 7.91 -11.49
N ARG A 37 11.97 6.64 -11.56
CA ARG A 37 13.38 6.24 -11.49
C ARG A 37 14.19 6.77 -12.67
N LYS A 38 13.63 6.74 -13.89
CA LYS A 38 14.25 7.28 -15.09
C LYS A 38 14.56 8.76 -14.91
N TRP A 39 13.56 9.56 -14.56
CA TRP A 39 13.75 10.99 -14.27
C TRP A 39 14.76 11.23 -13.15
N LYS A 40 14.72 10.44 -12.07
CA LYS A 40 15.68 10.58 -10.96
C LYS A 40 17.12 10.36 -11.43
N LYS A 41 17.35 9.50 -12.44
CA LYS A 41 18.66 9.22 -13.02
C LYS A 41 19.07 10.24 -14.09
N SER A 42 18.18 10.57 -15.02
CA SER A 42 18.51 11.42 -16.17
C SER A 42 18.48 12.91 -15.86
N LYS A 43 17.59 13.35 -14.95
CA LYS A 43 17.34 14.76 -14.59
C LYS A 43 16.88 15.66 -15.75
N PHE A 44 16.46 15.09 -16.88
CA PHE A 44 15.95 15.86 -18.01
C PHE A 44 14.48 16.26 -17.82
N ASP A 45 14.12 17.45 -18.31
CA ASP A 45 12.75 17.98 -18.24
C ASP A 45 11.75 17.14 -19.04
N THR A 46 12.17 16.56 -20.16
CA THR A 46 11.34 15.65 -20.96
C THR A 46 10.90 14.42 -20.15
N ASP A 47 11.83 13.85 -19.38
CA ASP A 47 11.52 12.73 -18.48
C ASP A 47 10.64 13.18 -17.31
N LEU A 48 10.84 14.38 -16.78
CA LEU A 48 9.97 14.96 -15.75
C LEU A 48 8.53 15.13 -16.23
N ILE A 49 8.35 15.67 -17.45
CA ILE A 49 7.03 15.83 -18.08
C ILE A 49 6.38 14.46 -18.25
N SER A 50 7.10 13.47 -18.77
CA SER A 50 6.58 12.11 -18.95
C SER A 50 6.10 11.50 -17.62
N TYR A 51 6.90 11.65 -16.55
CA TYR A 51 6.55 11.18 -15.20
C TYR A 51 5.30 11.89 -14.67
N ARG A 52 5.22 13.22 -14.79
CA ARG A 52 4.07 14.00 -14.31
C ARG A 52 2.78 13.63 -15.05
N THR A 53 2.85 13.42 -16.37
CA THR A 53 1.71 12.97 -17.17
C THR A 53 1.23 11.59 -16.71
N LEU A 54 2.15 10.64 -16.52
CA LEU A 54 1.82 9.32 -15.97
C LEU A 54 1.24 9.40 -14.56
N LEU A 55 1.76 10.29 -13.71
CA LEU A 55 1.28 10.50 -12.35
C LEU A 55 -0.17 11.01 -12.34
N SER A 56 -0.46 12.01 -13.17
CA SER A 56 -1.82 12.57 -13.31
C SER A 56 -2.81 11.49 -13.78
N LYS A 57 -2.46 10.77 -14.86
CA LYS A 57 -3.27 9.66 -15.36
C LYS A 57 -3.51 8.59 -14.30
N PHE A 58 -2.44 8.14 -13.62
CA PHE A 58 -2.56 7.12 -12.58
C PHE A 58 -3.46 7.58 -11.41
N SER A 59 -3.41 8.87 -11.04
CA SER A 59 -4.24 9.42 -9.98
C SER A 59 -5.72 9.43 -10.37
N LEU A 60 -6.03 9.75 -11.63
CA LEU A 60 -7.38 9.64 -12.19
C LEU A 60 -7.86 8.18 -12.23
N ASP A 61 -7.02 7.26 -12.72
CA ASP A 61 -7.33 5.82 -12.79
C ASP A 61 -7.65 5.25 -11.39
N VAL A 62 -6.86 5.60 -10.38
CA VAL A 62 -7.08 5.19 -8.98
C VAL A 62 -8.40 5.75 -8.45
N THR A 63 -8.69 7.02 -8.75
CA THR A 63 -9.94 7.66 -8.31
C THR A 63 -11.14 6.97 -8.95
N SER A 64 -11.08 6.74 -10.27
CA SER A 64 -12.12 6.01 -11.03
C SER A 64 -12.34 4.59 -10.51
N ALA A 65 -11.28 3.84 -10.25
CA ALA A 65 -11.41 2.46 -9.76
C ALA A 65 -11.99 2.40 -8.35
N LYS A 66 -11.58 3.31 -7.46
CA LYS A 66 -12.17 3.42 -6.12
C LYS A 66 -13.65 3.79 -6.19
N THR A 67 -14.02 4.78 -7.00
CA THR A 67 -15.41 5.22 -7.10
C THR A 67 -16.29 4.12 -7.66
N SER A 68 -15.89 3.47 -8.75
CA SER A 68 -16.63 2.34 -9.32
C SER A 68 -16.81 1.20 -8.33
N PHE A 69 -15.73 0.77 -7.66
CA PHE A 69 -15.78 -0.30 -6.67
C PHE A 69 -16.72 0.00 -5.51
N TYR A 70 -16.61 1.20 -4.91
CA TYR A 70 -17.44 1.54 -3.77
C TYR A 70 -18.89 1.84 -4.17
N LYS A 71 -19.14 2.42 -5.35
CA LYS A 71 -20.50 2.54 -5.90
C LYS A 71 -21.16 1.17 -6.02
N GLU A 72 -20.53 0.24 -6.73
CA GLU A 72 -21.04 -1.13 -6.90
C GLU A 72 -21.28 -1.82 -5.55
N LYS A 73 -20.35 -1.67 -4.60
CA LYS A 73 -20.47 -2.25 -3.26
C LYS A 73 -21.65 -1.69 -2.47
N LEU A 74 -21.92 -0.39 -2.61
CA LEU A 74 -23.06 0.28 -1.97
C LEU A 74 -24.37 -0.18 -2.61
N GLU A 75 -24.47 -0.17 -3.94
CA GLU A 75 -25.66 -0.63 -4.67
C GLU A 75 -26.00 -2.09 -4.35
N THR A 76 -24.99 -2.98 -4.35
CA THR A 76 -25.17 -4.40 -4.00
C THR A 76 -25.65 -4.60 -2.56
N SER A 77 -25.34 -3.65 -1.67
CA SER A 77 -25.73 -3.68 -0.25
C SER A 77 -26.96 -2.84 0.05
N ALA A 78 -27.59 -2.21 -0.95
CA ALA A 78 -28.60 -1.17 -0.74
C ALA A 78 -29.83 -1.65 0.05
N GLN A 79 -30.18 -2.93 -0.09
CA GLN A 79 -31.32 -3.55 0.59
C GLN A 79 -31.04 -3.95 2.05
N ASP A 80 -29.80 -3.83 2.52
CA ASP A 80 -29.40 -4.19 3.89
C ASP A 80 -28.76 -3.00 4.61
N PRO A 81 -29.55 -2.23 5.39
CA PRO A 81 -29.07 -1.07 6.12
C PRO A 81 -27.90 -1.35 7.06
N ARG A 82 -27.81 -2.57 7.63
CA ARG A 82 -26.69 -2.96 8.50
C ARG A 82 -25.40 -3.07 7.70
N LYS A 83 -25.44 -3.66 6.50
CA LYS A 83 -24.27 -3.73 5.62
C LYS A 83 -23.84 -2.35 5.16
N LEU A 84 -24.77 -1.49 4.76
CA LEU A 84 -24.46 -0.09 4.41
C LEU A 84 -23.78 0.63 5.56
N HIS A 85 -24.36 0.60 6.76
CA HIS A 85 -23.79 1.23 7.94
C HIS A 85 -22.39 0.70 8.22
N ASN A 86 -22.16 -0.62 8.16
CA ASN A 86 -20.83 -1.20 8.36
C ASN A 86 -19.80 -0.72 7.31
N ILE A 87 -20.22 -0.54 6.05
CA ILE A 87 -19.35 0.01 5.00
C ILE A 87 -18.95 1.44 5.35
N PHE A 88 -19.91 2.32 5.68
CA PHE A 88 -19.62 3.71 6.04
C PHE A 88 -18.77 3.81 7.32
N SER A 89 -19.13 3.07 8.36
CA SER A 89 -18.38 3.02 9.61
C SER A 89 -16.94 2.57 9.39
N SER A 90 -16.69 1.59 8.52
CA SER A 90 -15.34 1.16 8.16
C SER A 90 -14.55 2.19 7.35
N LEU A 91 -15.22 3.05 6.56
CA LEU A 91 -14.57 4.08 5.75
C LEU A 91 -14.24 5.33 6.58
N LEU A 92 -15.13 5.71 7.48
CA LEU A 92 -15.01 6.90 8.32
C LEU A 92 -14.15 6.65 9.56
N ASN A 93 -14.15 5.42 10.08
CA ASN A 93 -13.38 5.01 11.26
C ASN A 93 -12.37 3.92 10.87
N PRO A 94 -11.28 4.26 10.17
CA PRO A 94 -10.24 3.30 9.87
C PRO A 94 -9.62 2.76 11.16
N PRO A 95 -9.19 1.48 11.18
CA PRO A 95 -8.53 0.92 12.36
C PRO A 95 -7.27 1.72 12.69
N SER A 96 -7.03 1.92 13.99
CA SER A 96 -5.81 2.58 14.46
C SER A 96 -4.57 1.90 13.87
N PRO A 97 -3.58 2.67 13.38
CA PRO A 97 -2.33 2.06 12.94
C PRO A 97 -1.73 1.23 14.08
N PRO A 98 -1.06 0.11 13.77
CA PRO A 98 -0.36 -0.66 14.78
C PRO A 98 0.65 0.24 15.49
N SER A 99 0.82 0.05 16.79
CA SER A 99 1.82 0.76 17.58
C SER A 99 3.20 0.61 16.93
N PRO A 100 4.03 1.67 16.92
CA PRO A 100 5.38 1.57 16.40
C PRO A 100 6.15 0.48 17.16
N SER A 101 7.03 -0.23 16.45
CA SER A 101 7.91 -1.20 17.08
C SER A 101 8.77 -0.50 18.13
N SER A 102 8.91 -1.11 19.30
CA SER A 102 9.81 -0.62 20.35
C SER A 102 11.29 -0.73 19.97
N LEU A 103 11.60 -1.56 18.97
CA LEU A 103 12.95 -1.75 18.46
C LEU A 103 13.36 -0.58 17.58
N THR A 104 14.53 -0.04 17.88
CA THR A 104 15.19 1.01 17.11
C THR A 104 16.10 0.42 16.04
N THR A 105 16.50 1.25 15.07
CA THR A 105 17.55 0.87 14.10
C THR A 105 18.87 0.52 14.78
N GLU A 106 19.14 1.13 15.95
CA GLU A 106 20.33 0.87 16.74
C GLU A 106 20.30 -0.54 17.34
N ASP A 107 19.16 -0.97 17.90
CA ASP A 107 18.97 -2.33 18.39
C ASP A 107 19.17 -3.39 17.30
N PHE A 108 18.84 -3.03 16.06
CA PHE A 108 19.12 -3.89 14.90
C PHE A 108 20.61 -3.95 14.59
N ALA A 109 21.31 -2.81 14.57
CA ALA A 109 22.75 -2.75 14.28
C ALA A 109 23.56 -3.51 15.34
N THR A 110 23.29 -3.26 16.62
CA THR A 110 23.97 -3.90 17.77
C THR A 110 23.81 -5.41 17.76
N PHE A 111 22.61 -5.92 17.44
CA PHE A 111 22.39 -7.36 17.33
C PHE A 111 23.31 -8.03 16.31
N TYR A 112 23.50 -7.42 15.14
CA TYR A 112 24.33 -8.02 14.09
C TYR A 112 25.83 -7.88 14.40
N THR A 113 26.26 -6.76 14.98
CA THR A 113 27.67 -6.60 15.39
C THR A 113 28.03 -7.62 16.48
N GLU A 114 27.21 -7.72 17.53
CA GLU A 114 27.43 -8.70 18.61
C GLU A 114 27.36 -10.14 18.13
N LYS A 115 26.51 -10.43 17.14
CA LYS A 115 26.40 -11.78 16.57
C LYS A 115 27.67 -12.17 15.81
N ILE A 116 28.29 -11.24 15.08
CA ILE A 116 29.53 -11.50 14.34
C ILE A 116 30.69 -11.73 15.31
N GLU A 117 30.74 -10.98 16.42
CA GLU A 117 31.78 -11.14 17.45
C GLU A 117 31.66 -12.44 18.27
N ARG A 118 30.47 -13.06 18.30
CA ARG A 118 30.21 -14.33 18.99
C ARG A 118 30.31 -15.57 18.08
N ILE A 119 30.78 -15.41 16.84
CA ILE A 119 31.11 -16.51 15.91
C ILE A 119 32.62 -16.77 15.99
#